data_AF-A0A831U6F8-F1
#
_entry.id   AF-A0A831U6F8-F1
#
_cell.length_a   1.000
_cell.length_b   1.000
_cell.length_c   1.000
_cell.angle_alpha   90.00
_cell.angle_beta   90.00
_cell.angle_gamma   90.00
#
_symmetry.space_group_name_H-M   'P 1'
#
loop_
_entity.id
_entity.type
_entity.pdbx_description
1 polymer ?
#
loop_
_entity_poly.entity_id
_entity_poly.type
_entity_poly.pdbx_seq_one_letter_code
_entity_poly.pdbx_strand_id
1 'polypeptide(L)'
;MNPVKRYLLIFFAVYIGGAILGNVVLGPPGYSAAYREQYKAEHDRYLGIVKSEEYRHYRQRPELNEFDPQLAAFVEEYESREAFRQERLRQFLYTLFFDSFTVVMTLILIVHFGRAPLMRILDDQVAAVRTKIEQVQAARREAAQRKEEAQSKVETVPAERERVSREAETLIAQERAQTEAVTEQMREQLVREMEDRKEEEMHAAAQRLKSALVDEAIALLTERCKAQISPEMHARQVERFIRDVEAHT
;
A
#
# COMPACT_ATOMS: atom_id res chain seq x y z
N MET A 1 34.55 -4.81 -33.43
CA MET A 1 33.32 -4.66 -34.25
C MET A 1 32.17 -5.35 -33.53
N ASN A 2 31.02 -4.70 -33.34
CA ASN A 2 29.86 -5.27 -32.65
C ASN A 2 29.43 -6.61 -33.32
N PRO A 3 29.10 -7.68 -32.57
CA PRO A 3 28.65 -8.96 -33.14
C PRO A 3 27.48 -8.80 -34.12
N VAL A 4 26.53 -7.90 -33.83
CA VAL A 4 25.41 -7.57 -34.73
C VAL A 4 25.91 -6.98 -36.05
N LYS A 5 26.87 -6.05 -35.99
CA LYS A 5 27.46 -5.43 -37.17
C LYS A 5 28.21 -6.45 -38.03
N ARG A 6 28.93 -7.39 -37.40
CA ARG A 6 29.61 -8.48 -38.09
C ARG A 6 28.63 -9.42 -38.78
N TYR A 7 27.53 -9.79 -38.11
CA TYR A 7 26.48 -10.63 -38.69
C TYR A 7 25.83 -9.96 -39.90
N LEU A 8 25.41 -8.69 -39.77
CA LEU A 8 24.81 -7.94 -40.87
C LEU A 8 25.73 -7.83 -42.08
N LEU A 9 27.03 -7.59 -41.86
CA LEU A 9 28.01 -7.50 -42.95
C LEU A 9 28.10 -8.84 -43.71
N ILE A 10 28.20 -9.96 -42.98
CA ILE A 10 28.23 -11.30 -43.60
C ILE A 10 26.90 -11.57 -44.32
N PHE A 11 25.77 -11.26 -43.69
CA PHE A 11 24.45 -11.44 -44.28
C PHE A 11 24.31 -10.68 -45.61
N PHE A 12 24.68 -9.40 -45.65
CA PHE A 12 24.64 -8.62 -46.89
C PHE A 12 25.63 -9.15 -47.93
N ALA A 13 26.81 -9.59 -47.53
CA ALA A 13 27.77 -10.20 -48.46
C ALA A 13 27.20 -11.48 -49.10
N VAL A 14 26.53 -12.34 -48.30
CA VAL A 14 25.85 -13.54 -48.79
C VAL A 14 24.66 -13.18 -49.68
N TYR A 15 23.86 -12.20 -49.29
CA TYR A 15 22.72 -11.74 -50.08
C TYR A 15 23.15 -11.22 -51.45
N ILE A 16 24.12 -10.30 -51.48
CA ILE A 16 24.67 -9.71 -52.70
C ILE A 16 25.33 -10.81 -53.55
N GLY A 17 26.16 -11.66 -52.95
CA GLY A 17 26.80 -12.77 -53.65
C GLY A 17 25.80 -13.73 -54.29
N GLY A 18 24.74 -14.10 -53.55
CA GLY A 18 23.66 -14.94 -54.06
C GLY A 18 22.84 -14.28 -55.17
N ALA A 19 22.55 -12.97 -55.05
CA ALA A 19 21.86 -12.21 -56.08
C ALA A 19 22.70 -12.05 -57.36
N ILE A 20 24.01 -11.81 -57.23
CA ILE A 20 24.93 -11.76 -58.38
C ILE A 20 24.98 -13.13 -59.05
N LEU A 21 25.16 -14.21 -58.28
CA LEU A 21 25.21 -15.57 -58.81
C LEU A 21 23.91 -15.94 -59.53
N GLY A 22 22.76 -15.61 -58.94
CA GLY A 22 21.44 -15.82 -59.56
C GLY A 22 21.31 -15.09 -60.90
N ASN A 23 21.75 -13.83 -60.97
CA ASN A 23 21.78 -13.07 -62.22
C ASN A 23 22.72 -13.66 -63.26
N VAL A 24 23.88 -14.17 -62.86
CA VAL A 24 24.85 -14.80 -63.77
C VAL A 24 24.30 -16.11 -64.34
N VAL A 25 23.64 -16.93 -63.52
CA VAL A 25 23.13 -18.24 -63.93
C VAL A 25 21.82 -18.15 -64.71
N LEU A 26 20.88 -17.32 -64.27
CA LEU A 26 19.53 -17.22 -64.85
C LEU A 26 19.41 -16.12 -65.91
N GLY A 27 20.43 -15.27 -66.03
CA GLY A 27 20.43 -14.09 -66.88
C GLY A 27 19.58 -12.96 -66.32
N PRO A 28 19.48 -11.83 -67.05
CA PRO A 28 18.73 -10.66 -66.60
C PRO A 28 17.21 -10.93 -66.56
N PRO A 29 16.44 -10.11 -65.81
CA PRO A 29 14.99 -10.28 -65.61
C PRO A 29 14.13 -10.14 -66.88
N GLY A 30 14.69 -9.63 -67.99
CA GLY A 30 14.00 -9.50 -69.27
C GLY A 30 14.42 -10.56 -70.27
N TYR A 31 13.78 -10.61 -71.45
CA TYR A 31 14.16 -11.50 -72.56
C TYR A 31 15.65 -11.40 -72.90
N SER A 32 16.26 -12.54 -73.22
CA SER A 32 17.67 -12.60 -73.60
C SER A 32 17.97 -11.67 -74.78
N ALA A 33 19.22 -11.21 -74.89
CA ALA A 33 19.64 -10.34 -75.99
C ALA A 33 19.44 -11.05 -77.34
N ALA A 34 19.78 -12.34 -77.42
CA ALA A 34 19.60 -13.17 -78.61
C ALA A 34 18.13 -13.29 -79.02
N TYR A 35 17.22 -13.54 -78.07
CA TYR A 35 15.79 -13.59 -78.35
C TYR A 35 15.26 -12.26 -78.87
N ARG A 36 15.67 -11.16 -78.25
CA ARG A 36 15.25 -9.82 -78.67
C ARG A 36 15.77 -9.49 -80.06
N GLU A 37 17.02 -9.78 -80.38
CA GLU A 37 17.57 -9.47 -81.70
C GLU A 37 16.80 -10.20 -82.82
N GLN A 38 16.46 -11.47 -82.61
CA GLN A 38 15.80 -12.28 -83.62
C GLN A 38 14.28 -12.05 -83.72
N TYR A 39 13.59 -11.83 -82.60
CA TYR A 39 12.12 -11.85 -82.56
C TYR A 39 11.49 -10.52 -82.15
N LYS A 40 12.24 -9.41 -82.07
CA LYS A 40 11.73 -8.11 -81.58
C LYS A 40 10.41 -7.68 -82.22
N ALA A 41 10.37 -7.61 -83.55
CA ALA A 41 9.21 -7.08 -84.28
C ALA A 41 7.95 -7.95 -84.07
N GLU A 42 8.11 -9.26 -84.09
CA GLU A 42 7.03 -10.21 -83.85
C GLU A 42 6.60 -10.22 -82.38
N HIS A 43 7.55 -10.06 -81.46
CA HIS A 43 7.28 -9.93 -80.03
C HIS A 43 6.50 -8.65 -79.71
N ASP A 44 6.89 -7.52 -80.28
CA ASP A 44 6.21 -6.24 -80.11
C ASP A 44 4.77 -6.32 -80.68
N ARG A 45 4.59 -6.99 -81.82
CA ARG A 45 3.27 -7.31 -82.38
C ARG A 45 2.45 -8.19 -81.45
N TYR A 46 3.03 -9.27 -80.93
CA TYR A 46 2.41 -10.14 -79.93
C TYR A 46 1.97 -9.35 -78.70
N LEU A 47 2.85 -8.52 -78.14
CA LEU A 47 2.54 -7.68 -76.98
C LEU A 47 1.43 -6.67 -77.29
N GLY A 48 1.41 -6.09 -78.48
CA GLY A 48 0.34 -5.18 -78.92
C GLY A 48 -1.02 -5.86 -78.93
N ILE A 49 -1.08 -7.09 -79.46
CA ILE A 49 -2.31 -7.90 -79.48
C ILE A 49 -2.69 -8.32 -78.06
N VAL A 50 -1.79 -8.90 -77.28
CA VAL A 50 -2.09 -9.42 -75.94
C VAL A 50 -2.47 -8.31 -74.94
N LYS A 51 -1.97 -7.09 -75.14
CA LYS A 51 -2.32 -5.93 -74.32
C LYS A 51 -3.61 -5.24 -74.75
N SER A 52 -4.15 -5.52 -75.95
CA SER A 52 -5.40 -4.91 -76.39
C SER A 52 -6.57 -5.38 -75.52
N GLU A 53 -7.55 -4.50 -75.29
CA GLU A 53 -8.73 -4.84 -74.49
C GLU A 53 -9.57 -5.92 -75.19
N GLU A 54 -9.70 -5.81 -76.52
CA GLU A 54 -10.42 -6.74 -77.38
C GLU A 54 -9.89 -8.18 -77.22
N TYR A 55 -8.57 -8.37 -77.29
CA TYR A 55 -7.97 -9.69 -77.13
C TYR A 55 -8.10 -10.23 -75.69
N ARG A 56 -8.02 -9.35 -74.67
CA ARG A 56 -8.23 -9.76 -73.28
C ARG A 56 -9.66 -10.23 -73.04
N HIS A 57 -10.65 -9.52 -73.58
CA HIS A 57 -12.05 -9.92 -73.48
C HIS A 57 -12.33 -11.22 -74.24
N TYR A 58 -11.78 -11.35 -75.45
CA TYR A 58 -11.79 -12.60 -76.21
C TYR A 58 -11.20 -13.77 -75.42
N ARG A 59 -10.01 -13.61 -74.83
CA ARG A 59 -9.35 -14.66 -74.04
C ARG A 59 -10.14 -15.08 -72.79
N GLN A 60 -10.85 -14.14 -72.15
CA GLN A 60 -11.66 -14.43 -70.96
C GLN A 60 -12.99 -15.09 -71.29
N ARG A 61 -13.63 -14.68 -72.39
CA ARG A 61 -14.95 -15.17 -72.82
C ARG A 61 -14.99 -15.24 -74.36
N PRO A 62 -14.42 -16.30 -74.96
CA PRO A 62 -14.28 -16.39 -76.41
C PRO A 62 -15.62 -16.56 -77.13
N GLU A 63 -16.63 -17.10 -76.46
CA GLU A 63 -17.98 -17.31 -77.02
C GLU A 63 -18.81 -16.02 -77.13
N LEU A 64 -18.43 -14.96 -76.40
CA LEU A 64 -19.21 -13.71 -76.30
C LEU A 64 -18.54 -12.52 -76.99
N ASN A 65 -17.25 -12.63 -77.33
CA ASN A 65 -16.48 -11.56 -77.93
C ASN A 65 -15.88 -12.06 -79.24
N GLU A 66 -16.23 -11.41 -80.34
CA GLU A 66 -15.61 -11.70 -81.63
C GLU A 66 -14.23 -11.01 -81.69
N PHE A 67 -13.23 -11.75 -82.16
CA PHE A 67 -11.87 -11.24 -82.35
C PHE A 67 -11.33 -11.76 -83.67
N ASP A 68 -10.44 -11.00 -84.31
CA ASP A 68 -9.87 -11.37 -85.61
C ASP A 68 -9.20 -12.76 -85.52
N PRO A 69 -9.70 -13.77 -86.25
CA PRO A 69 -9.16 -15.12 -86.23
C PRO A 69 -7.68 -15.18 -86.64
N GLN A 70 -7.23 -14.27 -87.50
CA GLN A 70 -5.83 -14.22 -87.95
C GLN A 70 -4.91 -13.74 -86.81
N LEU A 71 -5.36 -12.76 -86.03
CA LEU A 71 -4.61 -12.28 -84.87
C LEU A 71 -4.63 -13.30 -83.73
N ALA A 72 -5.73 -14.02 -83.53
CA ALA A 72 -5.80 -15.11 -82.56
C ALA A 72 -4.84 -16.26 -82.93
N ALA A 73 -4.86 -16.70 -84.18
CA ALA A 73 -3.97 -17.75 -84.68
C ALA A 73 -2.49 -17.34 -84.59
N PHE A 74 -2.17 -16.08 -84.90
CA PHE A 74 -0.81 -15.55 -84.72
C PHE A 74 -0.34 -15.64 -83.26
N VAL A 75 -1.20 -15.29 -82.30
CA VAL A 75 -0.84 -15.37 -80.88
C VAL A 75 -0.62 -16.83 -80.45
N GLU A 76 -1.50 -17.75 -80.85
CA GLU A 76 -1.36 -19.17 -80.52
C GLU A 76 -0.07 -19.77 -81.13
N GLU A 77 0.19 -19.47 -82.40
CA GLU A 77 1.42 -19.87 -83.07
C GLU A 77 2.64 -19.31 -82.33
N TYR A 78 2.63 -18.02 -81.99
CA TYR A 78 3.73 -17.36 -81.29
C TYR A 78 3.99 -17.97 -79.90
N GLU A 79 2.94 -18.28 -79.13
CA GLU A 79 3.07 -18.92 -77.82
C GLU A 79 3.55 -20.37 -77.89
N SER A 80 3.28 -21.07 -78.99
CA SER A 80 3.70 -22.46 -79.22
C SER A 80 5.20 -22.59 -79.52
N ARG A 81 5.85 -21.50 -79.98
CA ARG A 81 7.27 -21.50 -80.36
C ARG A 81 8.17 -21.90 -79.21
N GLU A 82 9.13 -22.78 -79.49
CA GLU A 82 10.04 -23.30 -78.48
C GLU A 82 10.90 -22.18 -77.86
N ALA A 83 11.42 -21.26 -78.67
CA ALA A 83 12.23 -20.14 -78.22
C ALA A 83 11.48 -19.24 -77.21
N PHE A 84 10.20 -18.95 -77.47
CA PHE A 84 9.37 -18.15 -76.56
C PHE A 84 9.09 -18.90 -75.26
N ARG A 85 8.78 -20.20 -75.32
CA ARG A 85 8.55 -21.05 -74.14
C ARG A 85 9.80 -21.16 -73.26
N GLN A 86 10.98 -21.33 -73.85
CA GLN A 86 12.24 -21.37 -73.12
C GLN A 86 12.52 -20.05 -72.39
N GLU A 87 12.33 -18.90 -73.05
CA GLU A 87 12.48 -17.59 -72.41
C GLU A 87 11.46 -17.36 -71.30
N ARG A 88 10.20 -17.76 -71.50
CA ARG A 88 9.15 -17.66 -70.48
C ARG A 88 9.47 -18.52 -69.26
N LEU A 89 9.99 -19.73 -69.46
CA LEU A 89 10.46 -20.59 -68.37
C LEU A 89 11.65 -19.96 -67.65
N ARG A 90 12.63 -19.40 -68.37
CA ARG A 90 13.78 -18.71 -67.76
C ARG A 90 13.33 -17.52 -66.90
N GLN A 91 12.43 -16.69 -67.42
CA GLN A 91 11.85 -15.56 -66.66
C GLN A 91 11.08 -16.05 -65.43
N PHE A 92 10.30 -17.12 -65.56
CA PHE A 92 9.59 -17.70 -64.43
C PHE A 92 10.56 -18.21 -63.36
N LEU A 93 11.62 -18.94 -63.75
CA LEU A 93 12.64 -19.43 -62.83
C LEU A 93 13.43 -18.30 -62.17
N TYR A 94 13.72 -17.23 -62.92
CA TYR A 94 14.33 -16.01 -62.38
C TYR A 94 13.46 -15.42 -61.26
N THR A 95 12.18 -15.16 -61.54
CA THR A 95 11.25 -14.59 -60.56
C THR A 95 11.11 -15.51 -59.35
N LEU A 96 10.89 -16.81 -59.57
CA LEU A 96 10.76 -17.78 -58.49
C LEU A 96 12.01 -17.84 -57.60
N PHE A 97 13.20 -17.82 -58.21
CA PHE A 97 14.47 -17.81 -57.47
C PHE A 97 14.60 -16.55 -56.60
N PHE A 98 14.42 -15.36 -57.18
CA PHE A 98 14.62 -14.10 -56.44
C PHE A 98 13.56 -13.87 -55.35
N ASP A 99 12.31 -14.22 -55.62
CA ASP A 99 11.23 -14.13 -54.63
C ASP A 99 11.49 -15.10 -53.47
N SER A 100 11.77 -16.37 -53.78
CA SER A 100 12.06 -17.38 -52.75
C SER A 100 13.32 -17.04 -51.96
N PHE A 101 14.38 -16.59 -52.63
CA PHE A 101 15.64 -16.20 -52.00
C PHE A 101 15.42 -15.02 -51.04
N THR A 102 14.66 -14.01 -51.45
CA THR A 102 14.35 -12.85 -50.62
C THR A 102 13.52 -13.25 -49.39
N VAL A 103 12.53 -14.13 -49.55
CA VAL A 103 11.73 -14.64 -48.44
C VAL A 103 12.60 -15.43 -47.45
N VAL A 104 13.45 -16.33 -47.95
CA VAL A 104 14.36 -17.13 -47.10
C VAL A 104 15.33 -16.22 -46.34
N MET A 105 15.93 -15.24 -47.00
CA MET A 105 16.85 -14.30 -46.36
C MET A 105 16.15 -13.43 -45.31
N THR A 106 14.91 -13.01 -45.58
CA THR A 106 14.10 -12.28 -44.61
C THR A 106 13.75 -13.15 -43.39
N LEU A 107 13.38 -14.42 -43.61
CA LEU A 107 13.08 -15.36 -42.52
C LEU A 107 14.29 -15.59 -41.63
N ILE A 108 15.49 -15.76 -42.21
CA ILE A 108 16.74 -15.88 -41.47
C ILE A 108 16.97 -14.66 -40.57
N LEU A 109 16.70 -13.45 -41.08
CA LEU A 109 16.82 -12.22 -40.30
C LEU A 109 15.83 -12.20 -39.13
N ILE A 110 14.55 -12.54 -39.39
CA ILE A 110 13.49 -12.57 -38.38
C ILE A 110 13.82 -13.58 -37.28
N VAL A 111 14.25 -14.79 -37.64
CA VAL A 111 14.57 -15.83 -36.64
C VAL A 111 15.77 -15.41 -35.79
N HIS A 112 16.81 -14.86 -36.41
CA HIS A 112 18.01 -14.43 -35.70
C HIS A 112 17.73 -13.30 -34.71
N PHE A 113 17.04 -12.25 -35.15
CA PHE A 113 16.80 -11.06 -34.32
C PHE A 113 15.54 -11.16 -33.47
N GLY A 114 14.53 -11.92 -33.89
CA GLY A 114 13.26 -12.07 -33.19
C GLY A 114 13.32 -13.03 -32.01
N ARG A 115 14.23 -14.02 -32.00
CA ARG A 115 14.31 -15.00 -30.91
C ARG A 115 14.64 -14.35 -29.56
N ALA A 116 15.58 -13.42 -29.52
CA ALA A 116 16.01 -12.77 -28.29
C ALA A 116 14.88 -11.96 -27.58
N PRO A 117 14.19 -11.02 -28.25
CA PRO A 117 13.10 -10.28 -27.62
C PRO A 117 11.92 -11.18 -27.25
N LEU A 118 11.63 -12.19 -28.07
CA LEU A 118 10.53 -13.13 -27.80
C LEU A 118 10.80 -13.95 -26.52
N MET A 119 12.02 -14.47 -26.37
CA MET A 119 12.42 -15.20 -25.17
C MET A 119 12.43 -14.31 -23.93
N ARG A 120 12.93 -13.07 -24.06
CA ARG A 120 12.93 -12.12 -22.95
C ARG A 120 11.52 -11.84 -22.43
N ILE A 121 10.54 -11.63 -23.32
CA ILE A 121 9.14 -11.41 -22.91
C ILE A 121 8.60 -12.62 -22.13
N LEU A 122 8.93 -13.84 -22.59
CA LEU A 122 8.47 -15.06 -21.94
C LEU A 122 9.13 -15.25 -20.57
N ASP A 123 10.44 -14.99 -20.48
CA ASP A 123 11.19 -15.05 -19.22
C ASP A 123 10.68 -14.01 -18.20
N ASP A 124 10.39 -12.78 -18.64
CA ASP A 124 9.83 -11.71 -17.81
C ASP A 124 8.45 -12.12 -17.26
N GLN A 125 7.60 -12.76 -18.08
CA GLN A 125 6.31 -13.29 -17.63
C GLN A 125 6.47 -14.44 -16.63
N VAL A 126 7.38 -15.37 -16.88
CA VAL A 126 7.67 -16.49 -15.96
C VAL A 126 8.17 -15.96 -14.62
N ALA A 127 9.08 -14.99 -14.63
CA ALA A 127 9.59 -14.33 -13.44
C ALA A 127 8.45 -13.63 -12.67
N ALA A 128 7.60 -12.87 -13.35
CA ALA A 128 6.46 -12.18 -12.72
C ALA A 128 5.49 -13.17 -12.05
N VAL A 129 5.21 -14.31 -12.69
CA VAL A 129 4.35 -15.35 -12.11
C VAL A 129 5.00 -15.98 -10.87
N ARG A 130 6.29 -16.29 -10.92
CA ARG A 130 7.02 -16.83 -9.75
C ARG A 130 7.00 -15.86 -8.58
N THR A 131 7.28 -14.59 -8.80
CA THR A 131 7.23 -13.55 -7.76
C THR A 131 5.84 -13.45 -7.14
N LYS A 132 4.77 -13.51 -7.95
CA LYS A 132 3.39 -13.53 -7.40
C LYS A 132 3.12 -14.74 -6.53
N ILE A 133 3.57 -15.93 -6.93
CA ILE A 133 3.41 -17.15 -6.15
C ILE A 133 4.13 -17.02 -4.80
N GLU A 134 5.38 -16.54 -4.81
CA GLU A 134 6.17 -16.32 -3.59
C GLU A 134 5.50 -15.31 -2.65
N GLN A 135 4.98 -14.20 -3.17
CA GLN A 135 4.25 -13.21 -2.39
C GLN A 135 2.98 -13.80 -1.75
N VAL A 136 2.21 -14.58 -2.50
CA VAL A 136 1.00 -15.25 -1.97
C VAL A 136 1.37 -16.27 -0.89
N GLN A 137 2.44 -17.03 -1.08
CA GLN A 137 2.92 -17.97 -0.06
C GLN A 137 3.40 -17.27 1.20
N ALA A 138 4.15 -16.16 1.07
CA ALA A 138 4.60 -15.34 2.19
C ALA A 138 3.41 -14.76 2.96
N ALA A 139 2.45 -14.15 2.26
CA ALA A 139 1.22 -13.62 2.85
C ALA A 139 0.41 -14.70 3.58
N ARG A 140 0.33 -15.92 3.03
CA ARG A 140 -0.35 -17.05 3.69
C ARG A 140 0.37 -17.47 4.98
N ARG A 141 1.70 -17.51 4.99
CA ARG A 141 2.48 -17.83 6.20
C ARG A 141 2.30 -16.77 7.27
N GLU A 142 2.37 -15.50 6.90
CA GLU A 142 2.15 -14.38 7.82
C GLU A 142 0.73 -14.39 8.39
N ALA A 143 -0.29 -14.63 7.55
CA ALA A 143 -1.67 -14.75 8.00
C ALA A 143 -1.85 -15.93 8.98
N ALA A 144 -1.17 -17.06 8.75
CA ALA A 144 -1.20 -18.20 9.66
C ALA A 144 -0.56 -17.86 11.01
N GLN A 145 0.61 -17.20 11.02
CA GLN A 145 1.28 -16.76 12.25
C GLN A 145 0.41 -15.78 13.05
N ARG A 146 -0.16 -14.75 12.39
CA ARG A 146 -1.06 -13.80 13.05
C ARG A 146 -2.28 -14.48 13.66
N LYS A 147 -2.82 -15.52 12.99
CA LYS A 147 -3.93 -16.31 13.51
C LYS A 147 -3.53 -17.06 14.77
N GLU A 148 -2.36 -17.70 14.77
CA GLU A 148 -1.83 -18.45 15.91
C GLU A 148 -1.54 -17.53 17.10
N GLU A 149 -0.91 -16.38 16.88
CA GLU A 149 -0.69 -15.36 17.91
C GLU A 149 -2.01 -14.83 18.50
N ALA A 150 -3.01 -14.59 17.65
CA ALA A 150 -4.32 -14.14 18.11
C ALA A 150 -5.02 -15.22 18.94
N GLN A 151 -4.94 -16.50 18.52
CA GLN A 151 -5.49 -17.63 19.27
C GLN A 151 -4.82 -17.76 20.64
N SER A 152 -3.48 -17.71 20.70
CA SER A 152 -2.73 -17.76 21.96
C SER A 152 -3.14 -16.63 22.91
N LYS A 153 -3.28 -15.39 22.42
CA LYS A 153 -3.74 -14.26 23.24
C LYS A 153 -5.16 -14.48 23.78
N VAL A 154 -6.07 -15.02 22.96
CA VAL A 154 -7.45 -15.31 23.39
C VAL A 154 -7.46 -16.39 24.46
N GLU A 155 -6.62 -17.42 24.35
CA GLU A 155 -6.49 -18.49 25.35
C GLU A 155 -5.97 -17.99 26.70
N THR A 156 -5.15 -16.93 26.73
CA THR A 156 -4.62 -16.36 27.99
C THR A 156 -5.60 -15.41 28.70
N VAL A 157 -6.61 -14.85 28.00
CA VAL A 157 -7.57 -13.89 28.56
C VAL A 157 -8.32 -14.42 29.80
N PRO A 158 -8.83 -15.67 29.83
CA PRO A 158 -9.52 -16.18 31.02
C PRO A 158 -8.63 -16.20 32.27
N ALA A 159 -7.36 -16.61 32.13
CA ALA A 159 -6.40 -16.66 33.23
C ALA A 159 -6.04 -15.24 33.73
N GLU A 160 -5.85 -14.28 32.82
CA GLU A 160 -5.62 -12.89 33.21
C GLU A 160 -6.85 -12.28 33.90
N ARG A 161 -8.05 -12.56 33.40
CA ARG A 161 -9.30 -12.12 34.02
C ARG A 161 -9.42 -12.65 35.45
N GLU A 162 -9.09 -13.92 35.67
CA GLU A 162 -9.12 -14.51 37.00
C GLU A 162 -8.07 -13.88 37.92
N ARG A 163 -6.85 -13.63 37.43
CA ARG A 163 -5.80 -12.93 38.19
C ARG A 163 -6.26 -11.54 38.62
N VAL A 164 -6.78 -10.74 37.69
CA VAL A 164 -7.27 -9.38 37.96
C VAL A 164 -8.45 -9.41 38.94
N SER A 165 -9.36 -10.38 38.82
CA SER A 165 -10.48 -10.52 39.76
C SER A 165 -9.98 -10.79 41.19
N ARG A 166 -9.00 -11.68 41.35
CA ARG A 166 -8.41 -11.98 42.67
C ARG A 166 -7.67 -10.79 43.26
N GLU A 167 -6.87 -10.09 42.44
CA GLU A 167 -6.18 -8.87 42.87
C GLU A 167 -7.18 -7.80 43.34
N ALA A 168 -8.26 -7.59 42.58
CA ALA A 168 -9.32 -6.66 42.96
C ALA A 168 -10.00 -7.06 44.28
N GLU A 169 -10.33 -8.34 44.47
CA GLU A 169 -10.91 -8.84 45.73
C GLU A 169 -9.96 -8.60 46.92
N THR A 170 -8.65 -8.84 46.74
CA THR A 170 -7.66 -8.58 47.80
C THR A 170 -7.53 -7.10 48.15
N LEU A 171 -7.54 -6.22 47.16
CA LEU A 171 -7.49 -4.77 47.37
C LEU A 171 -8.73 -4.27 48.10
N ILE A 172 -9.93 -4.71 47.67
CA ILE A 172 -11.19 -4.36 48.34
C ILE A 172 -11.18 -4.83 49.80
N ALA A 173 -10.68 -6.03 50.07
CA ALA A 173 -10.57 -6.54 51.44
C ALA A 173 -9.60 -5.71 52.30
N GLN A 174 -8.46 -5.29 51.73
CA GLN A 174 -7.50 -4.42 52.42
C GLN A 174 -8.07 -3.03 52.70
N GLU A 175 -8.72 -2.41 51.72
CA GLU A 175 -9.35 -1.09 51.87
C GLU A 175 -10.48 -1.12 52.92
N ARG A 176 -11.28 -2.19 52.95
CA ARG A 176 -12.29 -2.37 54.00
C ARG A 176 -11.66 -2.46 55.38
N ALA A 177 -10.63 -3.28 55.55
CA ALA A 177 -9.93 -3.43 56.83
C ALA A 177 -9.28 -2.11 57.29
N GLN A 178 -8.68 -1.35 56.38
CA GLN A 178 -8.13 -0.03 56.69
C GLN A 178 -9.23 0.97 57.07
N THR A 179 -10.34 0.98 56.34
CA THR A 179 -11.47 1.87 56.61
C THR A 179 -12.08 1.56 57.98
N GLU A 180 -12.24 0.29 58.33
CA GLU A 180 -12.70 -0.15 59.66
C GLU A 180 -11.74 0.29 60.76
N ALA A 181 -10.42 0.09 60.58
CA ALA A 181 -9.42 0.50 61.56
C ALA A 181 -9.40 2.03 61.76
N VAL A 182 -9.48 2.80 60.68
CA VAL A 182 -9.55 4.28 60.75
C VAL A 182 -10.85 4.72 61.42
N THR A 183 -11.98 4.08 61.09
CA THR A 183 -13.28 4.41 61.70
C THR A 183 -13.27 4.14 63.20
N GLU A 184 -12.68 3.03 63.64
CA GLU A 184 -12.56 2.72 65.06
C GLU A 184 -11.64 3.72 65.78
N GLN A 185 -10.50 4.08 65.18
CA GLN A 185 -9.62 5.10 65.73
C GLN A 185 -10.30 6.46 65.85
N MET A 186 -11.05 6.89 64.83
CA MET A 186 -11.84 8.14 64.89
C MET A 186 -12.91 8.06 65.97
N ARG A 187 -13.56 6.91 66.13
CA ARG A 187 -14.56 6.69 67.18
C ARG A 187 -13.95 6.82 68.57
N GLU A 188 -12.79 6.20 68.81
CA GLU A 188 -12.08 6.32 70.09
C GLU A 188 -11.66 7.76 70.38
N GLN A 189 -11.14 8.48 69.38
CA GLN A 189 -10.78 9.89 69.52
C GLN A 189 -12.00 10.74 69.87
N LEU A 190 -13.12 10.53 69.16
CA LEU A 190 -14.36 11.25 69.41
C LEU A 190 -14.90 10.98 70.83
N VAL A 191 -14.80 9.74 71.32
CA VAL A 191 -15.19 9.42 72.70
C VAL A 191 -14.32 10.18 73.71
N ARG A 192 -13.00 10.21 73.52
CA ARG A 192 -12.08 10.95 74.40
C ARG A 192 -12.36 12.46 74.39
N GLU A 193 -12.51 13.06 73.21
CA GLU A 193 -12.85 14.48 73.10
C GLU A 193 -14.18 14.83 73.79
N MET A 194 -15.16 13.93 73.73
CA MET A 194 -16.45 14.10 74.41
C MET A 194 -16.31 13.97 75.94
N GLU A 195 -15.42 13.10 76.42
CA GLU A 195 -15.10 12.98 77.85
C GLU A 195 -14.37 14.22 78.37
N ASP A 196 -13.34 14.70 77.66
CA ASP A 196 -12.58 15.90 78.01
C ASP A 196 -13.51 17.14 78.06
N ARG A 197 -14.35 17.34 77.03
CA ARG A 197 -15.35 18.43 77.03
C ARG A 197 -16.33 18.34 78.20
N LYS A 198 -16.73 17.12 78.57
CA LYS A 198 -17.62 16.91 79.72
C LYS A 198 -16.93 17.33 81.01
N GLU A 199 -15.66 16.99 81.20
CA GLU A 199 -14.88 17.41 82.37
C GLU A 199 -14.70 18.93 82.42
N GLU A 200 -14.36 19.56 81.29
CA GLU A 200 -14.23 21.02 81.18
C GLU A 200 -15.55 21.73 81.54
N GLU A 201 -16.68 21.28 81.00
CA GLU A 201 -18.00 21.83 81.32
C GLU A 201 -18.37 21.61 82.80
N MET A 202 -18.02 20.46 83.38
CA MET A 202 -18.20 20.22 84.82
C MET A 202 -17.38 21.18 85.67
N HIS A 203 -16.11 21.41 85.31
CA HIS A 203 -15.25 22.38 85.99
C HIS A 203 -15.78 23.81 85.85
N ALA A 204 -16.20 24.22 84.65
CA ALA A 204 -16.79 25.53 84.40
C ALA A 204 -18.09 25.71 85.20
N ALA A 205 -18.96 24.69 85.25
CA ALA A 205 -20.18 24.71 86.05
C ALA A 205 -19.87 24.82 87.55
N ALA A 206 -18.87 24.09 88.05
CA ALA A 206 -18.43 24.17 89.45
C ALA A 206 -17.87 25.56 89.81
N GLN A 207 -17.09 26.17 88.92
CA GLN A 207 -16.58 27.54 89.11
C GLN A 207 -17.71 28.57 89.12
N ARG A 208 -18.67 28.48 88.19
CA ARG A 208 -19.87 29.35 88.16
C ARG A 208 -20.70 29.21 89.44
N LEU A 209 -20.86 27.99 89.95
CA LEU A 209 -21.55 27.75 91.22
C LEU A 209 -20.79 28.39 92.38
N LYS A 210 -19.46 28.24 92.42
CA LYS A 210 -18.61 28.84 93.46
C LYS A 210 -18.70 30.38 93.43
N SER A 211 -18.62 31.01 92.26
CA SER A 211 -18.75 32.46 92.15
C SER A 211 -20.12 32.94 92.61
N ALA A 212 -21.20 32.27 92.19
CA ALA A 212 -22.55 32.59 92.64
C ALA A 212 -22.70 32.50 94.17
N LEU A 213 -22.13 31.47 94.81
CA LEU A 213 -22.14 31.33 96.26
C LEU A 213 -21.32 32.42 96.97
N VAL A 214 -20.18 32.83 96.41
CA VAL A 214 -19.37 33.94 96.94
C VAL A 214 -20.12 35.25 96.82
N ASP A 215 -20.72 35.53 95.66
CA ASP A 215 -21.51 36.73 95.43
C ASP A 215 -22.70 36.81 96.39
N GLU A 216 -23.39 35.69 96.63
CA GLU A 216 -24.49 35.62 97.59
C GLU A 216 -24.01 35.78 99.04
N ALA A 217 -22.87 35.21 99.42
CA ALA A 217 -22.27 35.43 100.73
C ALA A 217 -21.85 36.90 100.94
N ILE A 218 -21.29 37.55 99.92
CA ILE A 218 -20.96 38.98 99.95
C ILE A 218 -22.23 39.81 100.07
N ALA A 219 -23.29 39.47 99.34
CA ALA A 219 -24.57 40.17 99.43
C ALA A 219 -25.16 40.08 100.86
N LEU A 220 -25.18 38.89 101.45
CA LEU A 220 -25.63 38.66 102.83
C LEU A 220 -24.77 39.40 103.87
N LEU A 221 -23.44 39.37 103.72
CA LEU A 221 -22.52 40.12 104.58
C LEU A 221 -22.73 41.63 104.44
N THR A 222 -22.96 42.12 103.22
CA THR A 222 -23.22 43.53 102.95
C THR A 222 -24.52 43.99 103.60
N GLU A 223 -25.60 43.22 103.51
CA GLU A 223 -26.85 43.50 104.23
C GLU A 223 -26.63 43.52 105.74
N ARG A 224 -25.90 42.53 106.28
CA ARG A 224 -25.63 42.43 107.71
C ARG A 224 -24.76 43.58 108.24
N CYS A 225 -23.75 44.00 107.48
CA CYS A 225 -22.94 45.18 107.80
C CYS A 225 -23.78 46.47 107.79
N LYS A 226 -24.65 46.67 106.78
CA LYS A 226 -25.57 47.82 106.74
C LYS A 226 -26.50 47.88 107.95
N ALA A 227 -26.91 46.72 108.49
CA ALA A 227 -27.79 46.63 109.65
C ALA A 227 -27.09 46.85 111.02
N GLN A 228 -25.74 46.78 111.09
CA GLN A 228 -24.98 46.81 112.36
C GLN A 228 -23.99 47.98 112.52
N ILE A 229 -23.98 48.94 111.59
CA ILE A 229 -23.07 50.10 111.69
C ILE A 229 -23.52 51.06 112.81
N SER A 230 -22.70 51.13 113.87
CA SER A 230 -22.74 52.18 114.89
C SER A 230 -21.83 53.35 114.48
N PRO A 231 -22.19 54.62 114.78
CA PRO A 231 -21.37 55.80 114.49
C PRO A 231 -19.92 55.72 115.03
N GLU A 232 -19.72 55.04 116.16
CA GLU A 232 -18.39 54.86 116.78
C GLU A 232 -17.49 53.89 115.99
N MET A 233 -18.09 52.88 115.35
CA MET A 233 -17.39 51.91 114.51
C MET A 233 -16.93 52.54 113.19
N HIS A 234 -17.75 53.42 112.61
CA HIS A 234 -17.39 54.20 111.42
C HIS A 234 -16.20 55.12 111.69
N ALA A 235 -16.19 55.82 112.83
CA ALA A 235 -15.08 56.69 113.21
C ALA A 235 -13.76 55.92 113.34
N ARG A 236 -13.76 54.74 114.02
CA ARG A 236 -12.56 53.88 114.13
C ARG A 236 -12.07 53.32 112.80
N GLN A 237 -12.97 52.96 111.88
CA GLN A 237 -12.56 52.42 110.57
C GLN A 237 -11.95 53.50 109.68
N VAL A 238 -12.50 54.72 109.69
CA VAL A 238 -11.90 55.87 108.97
C VAL A 238 -10.53 56.20 109.55
N GLU A 239 -10.39 56.22 110.88
CA GLU A 239 -9.12 56.48 111.55
C GLU A 239 -8.06 55.40 111.27
N ARG A 240 -8.48 54.14 111.09
CA ARG A 240 -7.60 53.03 110.70
C ARG A 240 -7.22 53.09 109.23
N PHE A 241 -8.16 53.43 108.34
CA PHE A 241 -7.89 53.61 106.91
C PHE A 241 -6.93 54.77 106.66
N ILE A 242 -7.09 55.90 107.36
CA ILE A 242 -6.15 57.03 107.33
C ILE A 242 -4.74 56.57 107.74
N ARG A 243 -4.65 55.75 108.81
CA ARG A 243 -3.37 55.19 109.28
C ARG A 243 -2.72 54.22 108.29
N ASP A 244 -3.50 53.35 107.64
CA ASP A 244 -2.98 52.38 106.67
C ASP A 244 -2.54 53.06 105.37
N VAL A 245 -3.24 54.11 104.95
CA VAL A 245 -2.85 54.95 103.80
C VAL A 245 -1.59 55.75 104.10
N GLU A 246 -1.48 56.37 105.28
CA GLU A 246 -0.25 57.08 105.70
C GLU A 246 0.96 56.14 105.82
N ALA A 247 0.77 54.84 106.10
CA ALA A 247 1.84 53.84 106.15
C ALA A 247 2.29 53.31 104.78
N HIS A 248 1.55 53.61 103.69
CA HIS A 248 1.84 53.17 102.32
C HIS A 248 2.07 54.35 101.35
N THR A 249 2.30 55.55 101.88
CA THR A 249 2.89 56.72 101.19
C THR A 249 4.27 57.02 101.74
#